data_AF-A0A5C9BZS8-F1
#
_entry.id   AF-A0A5C9BZS8-F1
#
_cell.length_a   1.000
_cell.length_b   1.000
_cell.length_c   1.000
_cell.angle_alpha   90.00
_cell.angle_beta   90.00
_cell.angle_gamma   90.00
#
_symmetry.space_group_name_H-M   'P 1'
#
loop_
_entity.id
_entity.type
_entity.pdbx_description
1 polymer ?
#
loop_
_entity_poly.entity_id
_entity_poly.type
_entity_poly.pdbx_seq_one_letter_code
_entity_poly.pdbx_strand_id
1 'polypeptide(L)'
;MNESFEQFLTRTNQSQKPISAWLSALLFLSVFFILQMSYDACRGSDFEHFILGDLTVTPTAALIKLLTPAVQVKALGNQLIAPGGGITVLKGCEGTEIMFMLVAAFAAVVMPWRRRLSGLGFGILLVFCLNQIRLVTLFYVYRSEPSLFNLLHGTVAPIVLILCVGLYALYWIGDGRESNLSNAPTVR
;
A
#
# COMPACT_ATOMS: atom_id res chain seq x y z
N MET A 1 41.40 -0.21 -12.50
CA MET A 1 39.93 -0.34 -12.70
C MET A 1 39.26 -0.06 -11.35
N ASN A 2 39.37 1.19 -10.87
CA ASN A 2 38.81 1.62 -9.59
C ASN A 2 37.91 2.83 -9.87
N GLU A 3 36.66 2.59 -10.26
CA GLU A 3 35.64 3.60 -9.97
C GLU A 3 35.52 3.63 -8.44
N SER A 4 35.77 4.79 -7.82
CA SER A 4 35.54 4.91 -6.38
C SER A 4 34.04 4.79 -6.13
N PHE A 5 33.65 4.12 -5.05
CA PHE A 5 32.24 3.96 -4.67
C PHE A 5 31.51 5.32 -4.61
N GLU A 6 32.22 6.39 -4.26
CA GLU A 6 31.79 7.79 -4.32
C GLU A 6 31.36 8.24 -5.74
N GLN A 7 32.10 7.80 -6.76
CA GLN A 7 31.82 8.09 -8.17
C GLN A 7 30.56 7.34 -8.67
N PHE A 8 30.35 6.12 -8.19
CA PHE A 8 29.10 5.38 -8.43
C PHE A 8 27.91 6.08 -7.75
N LEU A 9 28.05 6.51 -6.49
CA LEU A 9 27.00 7.21 -5.76
C LEU A 9 26.64 8.56 -6.40
N THR A 10 27.62 9.34 -6.84
CA THR A 10 27.39 10.64 -7.50
C THR A 10 26.68 10.49 -8.86
N ARG A 11 26.95 9.42 -9.61
CA ARG A 11 26.23 9.14 -10.86
C ARG A 11 24.75 8.81 -10.64
N THR A 12 24.42 8.14 -9.54
CA THR A 12 23.02 7.85 -9.18
C THR A 12 22.22 9.09 -8.76
N ASN A 13 22.90 10.22 -8.52
CA ASN A 13 22.32 11.46 -8.02
C ASN A 13 22.23 12.57 -9.08
N GLN A 14 22.49 12.28 -10.36
CA GLN A 14 22.31 13.28 -11.41
C GLN A 14 20.83 13.61 -11.63
N SER A 15 20.52 14.91 -11.67
CA SER A 15 19.21 15.49 -11.94
C SER A 15 18.64 14.96 -13.26
N GLN A 16 17.79 13.95 -13.16
CA GLN A 16 17.16 13.32 -14.31
C GLN A 16 16.09 14.26 -14.91
N LYS A 17 15.99 14.27 -16.25
CA LYS A 17 15.03 15.12 -16.98
C LYS A 17 13.58 14.79 -16.58
N PRO A 18 12.70 15.79 -16.41
CA PRO A 18 11.30 15.55 -16.09
C PRO A 18 10.63 14.79 -17.25
N ILE A 19 9.98 13.67 -16.93
CA ILE A 19 9.16 12.91 -17.87
C ILE A 19 7.91 13.75 -18.22
N SER A 20 7.41 13.65 -19.45
CA SER A 20 6.16 14.31 -19.84
C SER A 20 4.98 13.73 -19.05
N ALA A 21 4.00 14.56 -18.69
CA ALA A 21 2.86 14.13 -17.88
C ALA A 21 2.12 12.93 -18.49
N TRP A 22 1.98 12.90 -19.82
CA TRP A 22 1.40 11.78 -20.56
C TRP A 22 2.22 10.50 -20.44
N LEU A 23 3.54 10.57 -20.53
CA LEU A 23 4.38 9.39 -20.40
C LEU A 23 4.37 8.86 -18.96
N SER A 24 4.37 9.76 -17.95
CA SER A 24 4.19 9.36 -16.55
C SER A 24 2.83 8.69 -16.32
N ALA A 25 1.74 9.21 -16.90
CA ALA A 25 0.41 8.60 -16.81
C ALA A 25 0.38 7.21 -17.47
N LEU A 26 0.98 7.07 -18.66
CA LEU A 26 1.10 5.77 -19.33
C LEU A 26 1.91 4.79 -18.49
N LEU A 27 3.05 5.22 -17.95
CA LEU A 27 3.90 4.37 -17.10
C LEU A 27 3.16 3.94 -15.83
N PHE A 28 2.45 4.86 -15.18
CA PHE A 28 1.59 4.57 -14.03
C PHE A 28 0.58 3.48 -14.38
N LEU A 29 -0.22 3.70 -15.43
CA LEU A 29 -1.26 2.76 -15.84
C LEU A 29 -0.67 1.41 -16.22
N SER A 30 0.40 1.39 -17.02
CA SER A 30 1.06 0.15 -17.42
C SER A 30 1.56 -0.64 -16.22
N VAL A 31 2.27 -0.01 -15.28
CA VAL A 31 2.77 -0.70 -14.07
C VAL A 31 1.61 -1.20 -13.23
N PHE A 32 0.57 -0.38 -13.00
CA PHE A 32 -0.60 -0.77 -12.23
C PHE A 32 -1.31 -1.98 -12.84
N PHE A 33 -1.62 -1.95 -14.14
CA PHE A 33 -2.30 -3.05 -14.82
C PHE A 33 -1.43 -4.30 -14.91
N ILE A 34 -0.12 -4.19 -15.12
CA ILE A 34 0.78 -5.35 -15.11
C ILE A 34 0.76 -6.02 -13.74
N LEU A 35 0.88 -5.25 -12.65
CA LEU A 35 0.83 -5.79 -11.29
C LEU A 35 -0.53 -6.43 -10.99
N GLN A 36 -1.62 -5.75 -11.37
CA GLN A 36 -2.98 -6.25 -11.18
C GLN A 36 -3.21 -7.56 -11.94
N MET A 37 -2.87 -7.60 -13.24
CA MET A 37 -3.01 -8.80 -14.05
C MET A 37 -2.12 -9.94 -13.54
N SER A 38 -0.91 -9.64 -13.07
CA SER A 38 -0.03 -10.66 -12.47
C SER A 38 -0.65 -11.25 -11.20
N TYR A 39 -1.24 -10.40 -10.36
CA TYR A 39 -1.91 -10.84 -9.13
C TYR A 39 -3.16 -11.68 -9.42
N ASP A 40 -3.95 -11.27 -10.40
CA ASP A 40 -5.13 -12.02 -10.85
C ASP A 40 -4.75 -13.35 -11.51
N ALA A 41 -3.61 -13.41 -12.22
CA ALA A 41 -3.08 -14.66 -12.78
C ALA A 41 -2.61 -15.65 -11.71
N CYS A 42 -2.15 -15.17 -10.55
CA CYS A 42 -1.79 -16.00 -9.40
C CYS A 42 -3.01 -16.49 -8.58
N ARG A 43 -4.23 -16.38 -9.12
CA ARG A 43 -5.45 -16.76 -8.41
C ARG A 43 -5.52 -18.25 -8.09
N GLY A 44 -5.86 -18.55 -6.83
CA GLY A 44 -5.95 -19.91 -6.29
C GLY A 44 -4.61 -20.56 -5.97
N SER A 45 -3.51 -19.80 -6.01
CA SER A 45 -2.18 -20.29 -5.61
C SER A 45 -1.95 -20.12 -4.11
N ASP A 46 -0.99 -20.86 -3.56
CA ASP A 46 -0.55 -20.72 -2.16
C ASP A 46 -0.11 -19.28 -1.81
N PHE A 47 0.32 -18.51 -2.81
CA PHE A 47 0.69 -17.11 -2.65
C PHE A 47 -0.51 -16.22 -2.28
N GLU A 48 -1.68 -16.48 -2.87
CA GLU A 48 -2.92 -15.80 -2.50
C GLU A 48 -3.33 -16.16 -1.06
N HIS A 49 -3.22 -17.43 -0.68
CA HIS A 49 -3.52 -17.88 0.67
C HIS A 49 -2.58 -17.26 1.72
N PHE A 50 -1.30 -17.08 1.38
CA PHE A 50 -0.33 -16.41 2.25
C PHE A 50 -0.67 -14.91 2.45
N ILE A 51 -1.01 -14.19 1.37
CA ILE A 51 -1.37 -12.76 1.47
C ILE A 51 -2.69 -12.55 2.24
N LEU A 52 -3.72 -13.34 1.93
CA LEU A 52 -5.03 -13.26 2.59
C LEU A 52 -4.96 -13.72 4.04
N GLY A 53 -4.38 -14.90 4.28
CA GLY A 53 -4.37 -15.54 5.60
C GLY A 53 -3.31 -14.93 6.52
N ASP A 54 -2.05 -15.11 6.18
CA ASP A 54 -0.94 -14.86 7.11
C ASP A 54 -0.61 -13.38 7.24
N LEU A 55 -0.69 -12.61 6.15
CA LEU A 55 -0.38 -11.19 6.18
C LEU A 55 -1.58 -10.32 6.57
N THR A 56 -2.80 -10.77 6.30
CA THR A 56 -3.98 -9.90 6.47
C THR A 56 -4.84 -10.33 7.65
N VAL A 57 -5.35 -11.55 7.64
CA VAL A 57 -6.35 -12.03 8.61
C VAL A 57 -5.72 -12.34 9.97
N THR A 58 -4.55 -12.98 10.01
CA THR A 58 -3.86 -13.32 11.27
C THR A 58 -3.51 -12.09 12.11
N PRO A 59 -2.89 -11.02 11.53
CA PRO A 59 -2.63 -9.79 12.28
C PRO A 59 -3.92 -9.10 12.72
N THR A 60 -4.96 -9.11 11.88
CA THR A 60 -6.26 -8.52 12.25
C THR A 60 -6.86 -9.24 13.46
N ALA A 61 -6.85 -10.58 13.45
CA ALA A 61 -7.34 -11.39 14.57
C ALA A 61 -6.53 -11.13 15.85
N ALA A 62 -5.20 -10.99 15.74
CA ALA A 62 -4.34 -10.66 16.87
C ALA A 62 -4.66 -9.28 17.46
N LEU A 63 -4.88 -8.27 16.62
CA LEU A 63 -5.29 -6.93 17.04
C LEU A 63 -6.65 -6.94 17.74
N ILE A 64 -7.65 -7.63 17.18
CA ILE A 64 -8.96 -7.78 17.81
C ILE A 64 -8.85 -8.49 19.16
N LYS A 65 -8.03 -9.55 19.24
CA LYS A 65 -7.81 -10.27 20.50
C LYS A 65 -7.16 -9.38 21.55
N LEU A 66 -6.27 -8.47 21.16
CA LEU A 66 -5.66 -7.48 22.05
C LEU A 66 -6.68 -6.43 22.53
N LEU A 67 -7.52 -5.93 21.62
CA LEU A 67 -8.51 -4.87 21.90
C LEU A 67 -9.73 -5.38 22.67
N THR A 68 -10.23 -6.58 22.34
CA THR A 68 -11.40 -7.17 22.98
C THR A 68 -11.22 -8.68 23.15
N PRO A 69 -10.46 -9.10 24.19
CA PRO A 69 -10.21 -10.52 24.45
C PRO A 69 -11.50 -11.36 24.60
N ALA A 70 -12.58 -10.74 25.08
CA ALA A 70 -13.88 -11.38 25.30
C ALA A 70 -14.56 -11.87 24.01
N VAL A 71 -14.23 -11.30 22.84
CA VAL A 71 -14.86 -11.66 21.56
C VAL A 71 -14.38 -13.02 21.04
N GLN A 72 -13.29 -13.59 21.58
CA GLN A 72 -12.77 -14.92 21.18
C GLN A 72 -12.63 -15.12 19.66
N VAL A 73 -12.10 -14.12 18.96
CA VAL A 73 -11.89 -14.18 17.51
C VAL A 73 -10.84 -15.24 17.14
N LYS A 74 -11.07 -15.93 16.03
CA LYS A 74 -10.13 -16.87 15.41
C LYS A 74 -9.97 -16.55 13.92
N ALA A 75 -8.73 -16.57 13.45
CA ALA A 75 -8.40 -16.56 12.03
C ALA A 75 -8.50 -17.99 11.49
N LEU A 76 -9.32 -18.21 10.46
CA LEU A 76 -9.45 -19.48 9.75
C LEU A 76 -9.32 -19.23 8.25
N GLY A 77 -8.12 -19.43 7.71
CA GLY A 77 -7.81 -19.09 6.33
C GLY A 77 -8.05 -17.60 6.07
N ASN A 78 -9.01 -17.29 5.20
CA ASN A 78 -9.39 -15.92 4.87
C ASN A 78 -10.56 -15.38 5.73
N GLN A 79 -10.95 -16.06 6.80
CA GLN A 79 -12.11 -15.70 7.62
C GLN A 79 -11.73 -15.28 9.04
N LEU A 80 -12.43 -14.27 9.55
CA LEU A 80 -12.41 -13.86 10.95
C LEU A 80 -13.69 -14.35 11.61
N ILE A 81 -13.60 -15.43 12.39
CA ILE A 81 -14.75 -16.07 13.02
C ILE A 81 -14.75 -15.75 14.51
N ALA A 82 -15.91 -15.35 15.04
CA ALA A 82 -16.13 -15.26 16.47
C ALA A 82 -17.61 -15.54 16.82
N PRO A 83 -17.91 -15.83 18.10
CA PRO A 83 -19.29 -15.93 18.57
C PRO A 83 -20.07 -14.64 18.21
N GLY A 84 -21.27 -14.80 17.65
CA GLY A 84 -22.09 -13.67 17.18
C GLY A 84 -21.80 -13.20 15.75
N GLY A 85 -21.03 -13.95 14.97
CA GLY A 85 -20.82 -13.70 13.54
C GLY A 85 -19.36 -13.42 13.17
N GLY A 86 -19.04 -13.57 11.89
CA GLY A 86 -17.70 -13.40 11.35
C GLY A 86 -17.71 -12.76 9.96
N ILE A 87 -16.54 -12.28 9.52
CA ILE A 87 -16.38 -11.71 8.18
C ILE A 87 -15.41 -12.56 7.37
N THR A 88 -15.71 -12.74 6.09
CA THR A 88 -14.81 -13.38 5.12
C THR A 88 -14.10 -12.29 4.33
N VAL A 89 -12.77 -12.29 4.41
CA VAL A 89 -11.93 -11.39 3.63
C VAL A 89 -11.76 -11.99 2.24
N LEU A 90 -12.31 -11.31 1.24
CA LEU A 90 -12.16 -11.67 -0.17
C LEU A 90 -11.06 -10.81 -0.82
N LYS A 91 -10.60 -11.24 -2.00
CA LYS A 91 -9.73 -10.42 -2.86
C LYS A 91 -10.28 -9.01 -3.02
N GLY A 92 -9.40 -8.01 -2.94
CA GLY A 92 -9.74 -6.58 -2.92
C GLY A 92 -10.03 -6.01 -1.51
N CYS A 93 -10.30 -6.85 -0.51
CA CYS A 93 -10.41 -6.39 0.89
C CYS A 93 -9.06 -6.33 1.62
N GLU A 94 -8.02 -6.92 1.04
CA GLU A 94 -6.70 -7.06 1.67
C GLU A 94 -5.74 -5.87 1.43
N GLY A 95 -6.15 -4.90 0.60
CA GLY A 95 -5.39 -3.68 0.35
C GLY A 95 -4.30 -3.78 -0.72
N THR A 96 -4.15 -4.93 -1.39
CA THR A 96 -3.14 -5.14 -2.45
C THR A 96 -3.25 -4.16 -3.60
N GLU A 97 -4.48 -3.84 -4.04
CA GLU A 97 -4.73 -2.87 -5.12
C GLU A 97 -4.13 -1.50 -4.81
N ILE A 98 -4.19 -1.09 -3.54
CA ILE A 98 -3.64 0.18 -3.07
C ILE A 98 -2.12 0.12 -3.02
N MET A 99 -1.54 -1.02 -2.65
CA MET A 99 -0.09 -1.24 -2.72
C MET A 99 0.39 -1.14 -4.17
N PHE A 100 -0.33 -1.72 -5.13
CA PHE A 100 0.00 -1.61 -6.55
C PHE A 100 -0.12 -0.17 -7.05
N MET A 101 -1.16 0.55 -6.61
CA MET A 101 -1.32 1.98 -6.90
C MET A 101 -0.13 2.80 -6.40
N LEU A 102 0.35 2.54 -5.18
CA LEU A 102 1.53 3.19 -4.61
C LEU A 102 2.80 2.88 -5.41
N VAL A 103 3.03 1.61 -5.74
CA VAL A 103 4.20 1.18 -6.54
C VAL A 103 4.18 1.84 -7.91
N ALA A 104 3.02 1.86 -8.57
CA ALA A 104 2.83 2.52 -9.86
C ALA A 104 3.10 4.04 -9.76
N ALA A 105 2.63 4.71 -8.71
CA ALA A 105 2.88 6.14 -8.50
C ALA A 105 4.37 6.46 -8.38
N PHE A 106 5.12 5.65 -7.63
CA PHE A 106 6.56 5.82 -7.44
C PHE A 106 7.37 5.42 -8.68
N ALA A 107 6.88 4.50 -9.49
CA ALA A 107 7.47 4.14 -10.78
C ALA A 107 7.27 5.25 -11.83
N ALA A 108 6.10 5.91 -11.81
CA ALA A 108 5.72 6.98 -12.73
C ALA A 108 6.52 8.28 -12.55
N VAL A 109 7.22 8.42 -11.43
CA VAL A 109 8.00 9.61 -11.08
C VAL A 109 9.49 9.29 -11.02
N VAL A 110 10.27 10.22 -11.52
CA VAL A 110 11.73 10.17 -11.46
C VAL A 110 12.22 10.56 -10.07
N MET A 111 12.92 9.64 -9.39
CA MET A 111 13.47 9.88 -8.05
C MET A 111 14.67 8.96 -7.79
N PRO A 112 15.63 9.35 -6.93
CA PRO A 112 16.77 8.51 -6.59
C PRO A 112 16.32 7.22 -5.90
N TRP A 113 16.97 6.10 -6.25
CA TRP A 113 16.51 4.76 -5.86
C TRP A 113 16.40 4.57 -4.33
N ARG A 114 17.31 5.16 -3.54
CA ARG A 114 17.28 5.10 -2.06
C ARG A 114 16.02 5.76 -1.49
N ARG A 115 15.61 6.89 -2.06
CA ARG A 115 14.40 7.63 -1.69
C ARG A 115 13.14 6.91 -2.17
N ARG A 116 13.23 6.24 -3.32
CA ARG A 116 12.18 5.35 -3.82
C ARG A 116 11.95 4.19 -2.87
N LEU A 117 13.01 3.47 -2.48
CA LEU A 117 12.88 2.31 -1.59
C LEU A 117 12.42 2.67 -0.19
N SER A 118 12.95 3.74 0.41
CA SER A 118 12.47 4.20 1.72
C SER A 118 11.00 4.62 1.67
N GLY A 119 10.61 5.41 0.66
CA GLY A 119 9.21 5.83 0.51
C GLY A 119 8.25 4.69 0.16
N LEU A 120 8.70 3.71 -0.62
CA LEU A 120 7.93 2.47 -0.82
C LEU A 120 7.82 1.68 0.49
N GLY A 121 8.91 1.54 1.25
CA GLY A 121 8.89 0.83 2.53
C GLY A 121 7.91 1.45 3.53
N PHE A 122 8.01 2.77 3.78
CA PHE A 122 7.08 3.48 4.64
C PHE A 122 5.65 3.49 4.11
N GLY A 123 5.49 3.60 2.79
CA GLY A 123 4.16 3.61 2.16
C GLY A 123 3.49 2.24 2.23
N ILE A 124 4.22 1.14 2.02
CA ILE A 124 3.71 -0.23 2.20
C ILE A 124 3.29 -0.44 3.66
N LEU A 125 4.11 0.01 4.61
CA LEU A 125 3.76 -0.05 6.03
C LEU A 125 2.49 0.75 6.35
N LEU A 126 2.35 1.95 5.78
CA LEU A 126 1.15 2.77 5.93
C LEU A 126 -0.08 2.07 5.37
N VAL A 127 0.00 1.54 4.15
CA VAL A 127 -1.10 0.78 3.51
C VAL A 127 -1.49 -0.40 4.38
N PHE A 128 -0.51 -1.16 4.88
CA PHE A 128 -0.73 -2.28 5.78
C PHE A 128 -1.50 -1.85 7.03
N CYS A 129 -1.02 -0.84 7.76
CA CYS A 129 -1.67 -0.35 8.98
C CYS A 129 -3.10 0.15 8.72
N LEU A 130 -3.32 0.94 7.67
CA LEU A 130 -4.65 1.43 7.31
C LEU A 130 -5.59 0.28 6.94
N ASN A 131 -5.09 -0.75 6.25
CA ASN A 131 -5.88 -1.91 5.91
C ASN A 131 -6.25 -2.74 7.15
N GLN A 132 -5.34 -2.89 8.12
CA GLN A 132 -5.64 -3.54 9.41
C GLN A 132 -6.76 -2.78 10.14
N ILE A 133 -6.65 -1.44 10.26
CA ILE A 133 -7.69 -0.60 10.87
C ILE A 133 -9.03 -0.78 10.16
N ARG A 134 -9.03 -0.81 8.82
CA ARG A 134 -10.24 -1.06 8.02
C ARG A 134 -10.87 -2.40 8.37
N LEU A 135 -10.11 -3.49 8.40
CA LEU A 135 -10.66 -4.81 8.70
C LEU A 135 -11.20 -4.94 10.12
N VAL A 136 -10.49 -4.39 11.11
CA VAL A 136 -10.97 -4.30 12.49
C VAL A 136 -12.29 -3.52 12.55
N THR A 137 -12.35 -2.35 11.89
CA THR A 137 -13.56 -1.52 11.84
C THR A 137 -14.73 -2.28 11.22
N LEU A 138 -14.52 -2.90 10.06
CA LEU A 138 -15.55 -3.68 9.36
C LEU A 138 -16.04 -4.87 10.20
N PHE A 139 -15.16 -5.52 10.95
CA PHE A 139 -15.52 -6.61 11.84
C PHE A 139 -16.46 -6.18 12.98
N TYR A 140 -16.25 -5.00 13.56
CA TYR A 140 -17.15 -4.47 14.59
C TYR A 140 -18.45 -3.93 13.99
N VAL A 141 -18.38 -3.21 12.87
CA VAL A 141 -19.58 -2.71 12.17
C VAL A 141 -20.49 -3.87 11.77
N TYR A 142 -19.92 -4.96 11.24
CA TYR A 142 -20.70 -6.15 10.87
C TYR A 142 -21.50 -6.71 12.05
N ARG A 143 -20.98 -6.60 13.29
CA ARG A 143 -21.69 -7.07 14.49
C ARG A 143 -22.72 -6.10 15.02
N SER A 144 -22.46 -4.79 14.94
CA SER A 144 -23.36 -3.79 15.48
C SER A 144 -24.48 -3.44 14.50
N GLU A 145 -24.14 -3.18 13.24
CA GLU A 145 -25.03 -2.64 12.22
C GLU A 145 -24.68 -3.20 10.82
N PRO A 146 -25.17 -4.41 10.48
CA PRO A 146 -24.90 -5.06 9.19
C PRO A 146 -25.34 -4.23 7.97
N SER A 147 -26.31 -3.33 8.14
CA SER A 147 -26.82 -2.44 7.10
C SER A 147 -25.75 -1.46 6.58
N LEU A 148 -24.88 -0.96 7.46
CA LEU A 148 -23.78 -0.06 7.13
C LEU A 148 -22.56 -0.78 6.54
N PHE A 149 -22.47 -2.10 6.77
CA PHE A 149 -21.32 -2.89 6.33
C PHE A 149 -21.09 -2.75 4.82
N ASN A 150 -22.13 -2.91 3.98
CA ASN A 150 -21.99 -2.87 2.53
C ASN A 150 -21.44 -1.53 2.02
N LEU A 151 -21.93 -0.41 2.58
CA LEU A 151 -21.47 0.92 2.22
C LEU A 151 -20.02 1.17 2.65
N LEU A 152 -19.68 0.75 3.88
CA LEU A 152 -18.33 0.95 4.42
C LEU A 152 -17.29 0.06 3.74
N HIS A 153 -17.61 -1.22 3.51
CA HIS A 153 -16.72 -2.19 2.87
C HIS A 153 -16.43 -1.83 1.40
N GLY A 154 -17.49 -1.50 0.65
CA GLY A 154 -17.43 -1.37 -0.81
C GLY A 154 -17.13 0.04 -1.32
N THR A 155 -17.35 1.08 -0.51
CA THR A 155 -17.23 2.47 -0.98
C THR A 155 -16.39 3.32 -0.04
N VAL A 156 -16.82 3.51 1.20
CA VAL A 156 -16.20 4.52 2.09
C VAL A 156 -14.78 4.12 2.49
N ALA A 157 -14.58 2.93 3.05
CA ALA A 157 -13.25 2.53 3.52
C ALA A 157 -12.21 2.43 2.40
N PRO A 158 -12.51 1.88 1.20
CA PRO A 158 -11.60 1.94 0.07
C PRO A 158 -11.22 3.37 -0.33
N ILE A 159 -12.21 4.28 -0.46
CA ILE A 159 -11.95 5.68 -0.84
C ILE A 159 -11.04 6.37 0.18
N VAL A 160 -11.31 6.21 1.48
CA VAL A 160 -10.47 6.77 2.54
C VAL A 160 -9.03 6.26 2.42
N LEU A 161 -8.85 4.96 2.17
CA LEU A 161 -7.53 4.36 2.01
C LEU A 161 -6.80 4.93 0.78
N ILE A 162 -7.49 5.04 -0.36
CA ILE A 162 -6.95 5.67 -1.59
C ILE A 162 -6.49 7.09 -1.30
N LEU A 163 -7.33 7.90 -0.63
CA LEU A 163 -7.03 9.29 -0.31
C LEU A 163 -5.81 9.41 0.61
N CYS A 164 -5.75 8.65 1.71
CA CYS A 164 -4.62 8.68 2.64
C CYS A 164 -3.30 8.31 1.93
N VAL A 165 -3.32 7.27 1.11
CA VAL A 165 -2.11 6.80 0.40
C VAL A 165 -1.74 7.74 -0.75
N GLY A 166 -2.72 8.31 -1.44
CA GLY A 166 -2.51 9.34 -2.44
C GLY A 166 -1.86 10.60 -1.85
N LEU A 167 -2.37 11.09 -0.71
CA LEU A 167 -1.78 12.21 0.01
C LEU A 167 -0.36 11.91 0.46
N TYR A 168 -0.11 10.70 0.99
CA TYR A 168 1.24 10.25 1.33
C TYR A 168 2.18 10.26 0.11
N ALA A 169 1.74 9.70 -1.02
CA ALA A 169 2.55 9.66 -2.23
C ALA A 169 2.88 11.08 -2.74
N LEU A 170 1.88 11.97 -2.76
CA LEU A 170 2.06 13.37 -3.15
C LEU A 170 3.06 14.09 -2.22
N TYR A 171 2.92 13.90 -0.91
CA TYR A 171 3.84 14.46 0.09
C TYR A 171 5.27 13.96 -0.13
N TRP A 172 5.45 12.64 -0.25
CA TRP A 172 6.77 12.05 -0.43
C TRP A 172 7.41 12.47 -1.76
N ILE A 173 6.63 12.56 -2.84
CA ILE A 173 7.13 13.04 -4.13
C ILE A 173 7.50 14.53 -4.06
N GLY A 174 6.68 15.34 -3.39
CA GLY A 174 6.87 16.80 -3.23
C GLY A 174 8.12 17.18 -2.45
N ASP A 175 8.32 16.60 -1.26
CA ASP A 175 9.47 16.84 -0.38
C ASP A 175 10.84 16.61 -1.09
N GLY A 176 10.85 15.76 -2.12
CA GLY A 176 12.07 15.46 -2.89
C GLY A 176 12.47 16.55 -3.86
N ARG A 177 11.48 17.30 -4.34
CA ARG A 177 11.73 18.40 -5.27
C ARG A 177 12.34 19.57 -4.52
N GLU A 178 11.83 19.87 -3.32
CA GLU A 178 12.32 20.97 -2.49
C GLU A 178 13.75 20.72 -2.00
N SER A 179 14.05 19.50 -1.54
CA SER A 179 15.42 19.12 -1.14
C SER A 179 16.42 19.23 -2.31
N ASN A 180 16.04 18.87 -3.54
CA ASN A 180 16.91 19.04 -4.71
C ASN A 180 17.13 20.51 -5.09
N LEU A 181 16.10 21.37 -4.98
CA LEU A 181 16.22 22.80 -5.26
C LEU A 181 17.14 23.50 -4.26
N SER A 182 17.06 23.13 -2.98
CA SER A 182 17.90 23.73 -1.92
C SER A 182 19.39 23.37 -2.03
N ASN A 183 19.74 22.23 -2.65
CA ASN A 183 21.10 21.74 -2.79
C ASN A 183 21.75 22.13 -4.13
N ALA A 184 21.06 22.87 -5.00
CA ALA A 184 21.64 23.34 -6.26
C ALA A 184 22.77 24.35 -5.95
N PRO A 185 23.98 24.18 -6.52
CA PRO A 185 25.08 25.09 -6.26
C PRO A 185 24.68 26.51 -6.68
N THR A 186 24.75 27.44 -5.73
CA THR A 186 24.57 28.86 -6.01
C THR A 186 25.72 29.31 -6.90
N VAL A 187 25.46 29.42 -8.20
CA VAL A 187 26.39 30.05 -9.14
C VAL A 187 26.51 31.51 -8.70
N ARG A 188 27.64 31.83 -8.08
CA ARG A 188 28.03 33.19 -7.68
C ARG A 188 29.05 33.72 -8.66
#